data_AF-A0A843EHL2-F1
#
_entry.id   AF-A0A843EHL2-F1
#
_cell.length_a   1.000
_cell.length_b   1.000
_cell.length_c   1.000
_cell.angle_alpha   90.00
_cell.angle_beta   90.00
_cell.angle_gamma   90.00
#
_symmetry.space_group_name_H-M   'P 1'
#
loop_
_entity.id
_entity.type
_entity.pdbx_description
1 polymer ?
#
loop_
_entity_poly.entity_id
_entity_poly.type
_entity_poly.pdbx_seq_one_letter_code
_entity_poly.pdbx_strand_id
1 'polypeptide(L)'
;SLKIAKAENYPLPYTTGDIERTIKAVVPFTFGDTIALDEFDVKLHSAGHVPGATMFEIVGDTNTLYTGDIHTIDTRLVEGAKPVRCENLFIEGTYGGRLHPDRKETEKEFIAKIDEVIDRGGTVLIPSFAIGRTQEIMTLLRDLNYDMVVDGMGRSVTKLYMDYPEYLSDPKALKQARRKFTEIRTRSMRKEASRADVIVTTGGMLDGGPVLSYIQTIKDDPRNAILLVGYQAEDTNGRMLLEQGMVMIDNDPVKINCEVLKYDFSAHADHKQLVDFIHGCKPENVIIMHSETREEFLKDLDGYNVILPGLGENFTLEI
;
A
#
# COMPACT_ATOMS: atom_id res chain seq x y z
N SER A 1 2.17 -3.87 15.83
CA SER A 1 3.58 -4.19 16.17
C SER A 1 3.74 -4.17 17.68
N LEU A 2 4.25 -5.25 18.30
CA LEU A 2 4.46 -5.33 19.76
C LEU A 2 5.36 -4.22 20.30
N LYS A 3 6.34 -3.78 19.50
CA LYS A 3 7.26 -2.70 19.86
C LYS A 3 6.55 -1.34 19.90
N ILE A 4 5.64 -1.09 18.95
CA ILE A 4 4.85 0.15 18.88
C ILE A 4 3.84 0.17 20.02
N ALA A 5 3.07 -0.92 20.20
CA ALA A 5 2.11 -1.02 21.30
C ALA A 5 2.78 -0.87 22.69
N LYS A 6 3.98 -1.45 22.89
CA LYS A 6 4.78 -1.19 24.11
C LYS A 6 5.23 0.27 24.24
N ALA A 7 5.66 0.89 23.14
CA ALA A 7 6.15 2.27 23.17
C ALA A 7 5.01 3.28 23.44
N GLU A 8 3.80 2.96 23.00
CA GLU A 8 2.59 3.77 23.12
C GLU A 8 1.69 3.34 24.28
N ASN A 9 2.15 2.39 25.12
CA ASN A 9 1.44 1.87 26.29
C ASN A 9 0.04 1.28 25.98
N TYR A 10 -0.16 0.77 24.77
CA TYR A 10 -1.35 0.02 24.39
C TYR A 10 -1.30 -1.42 24.93
N PRO A 11 -2.45 -2.01 25.31
CA PRO A 11 -2.52 -3.43 25.65
C PRO A 11 -2.02 -4.28 24.49
N LEU A 12 -1.24 -5.30 24.79
CA LEU A 12 -0.69 -6.21 23.78
C LEU A 12 -1.75 -7.29 23.46
N PRO A 13 -2.32 -7.31 22.24
CA PRO A 13 -3.33 -8.32 21.88
C PRO A 13 -2.73 -9.73 21.69
N TYR A 14 -1.40 -9.84 21.56
CA TYR A 14 -0.66 -11.10 21.42
C TYR A 14 0.77 -10.93 21.96
N THR A 15 1.52 -12.02 22.08
CA THR A 15 2.90 -12.07 22.59
C THR A 15 3.91 -12.42 21.49
N THR A 16 5.21 -12.25 21.76
CA THR A 16 6.25 -12.74 20.85
C THR A 16 6.15 -14.26 20.64
N GLY A 17 5.75 -15.00 21.68
CA GLY A 17 5.54 -16.44 21.58
C GLY A 17 4.40 -16.83 20.64
N ASP A 18 3.34 -16.00 20.53
CA ASP A 18 2.27 -16.19 19.55
C ASP A 18 2.78 -15.99 18.12
N ILE A 19 3.63 -14.98 17.91
CA ILE A 19 4.27 -14.74 16.60
C ILE A 19 5.14 -15.94 16.20
N GLU A 20 5.98 -16.43 17.12
CA GLU A 20 6.84 -17.59 16.85
C GLU A 20 6.04 -18.86 16.54
N ARG A 21 4.93 -19.11 17.27
CA ARG A 21 4.02 -20.22 16.97
C ARG A 21 3.37 -20.07 15.60
N THR A 22 2.91 -18.87 15.27
CA THR A 22 2.29 -18.58 13.97
C THR A 22 3.28 -18.85 12.84
N ILE A 23 4.51 -18.31 12.93
CA ILE A 23 5.54 -18.52 11.90
C ILE A 23 5.85 -20.00 11.70
N LYS A 24 5.90 -20.80 12.78
CA LYS A 24 6.13 -22.26 12.69
C LYS A 24 4.98 -23.02 12.03
N ALA A 25 3.77 -22.46 12.00
CA ALA A 25 2.60 -23.05 11.36
C ALA A 25 2.42 -22.61 9.90
N VAL A 26 3.18 -21.61 9.43
CA VAL A 26 3.10 -21.15 8.03
C VAL A 26 3.76 -22.18 7.12
N VAL A 27 3.00 -22.66 6.13
CA VAL A 27 3.51 -23.42 5.00
C VAL A 27 3.56 -22.47 3.79
N PRO A 28 4.75 -22.09 3.31
CA PRO A 28 4.86 -21.17 2.19
C PRO A 28 4.51 -21.89 0.87
N PHE A 29 3.83 -21.17 -0.01
CA PHE A 29 3.54 -21.58 -1.38
C PHE A 29 3.97 -20.45 -2.33
N THR A 30 4.25 -20.82 -3.57
CA THR A 30 4.70 -19.94 -4.65
C THR A 30 3.69 -19.89 -5.78
N PHE A 31 3.78 -18.86 -6.63
CA PHE A 31 2.93 -18.80 -7.82
C PHE A 31 3.19 -19.99 -8.73
N GLY A 32 2.12 -20.66 -9.16
CA GLY A 32 2.18 -21.90 -9.93
C GLY A 32 2.06 -23.17 -9.09
N ASP A 33 2.15 -23.09 -7.76
CA ASP A 33 1.80 -24.20 -6.88
C ASP A 33 0.28 -24.44 -6.90
N THR A 34 -0.10 -25.71 -6.79
CA THR A 34 -1.48 -26.13 -6.51
C THR A 34 -1.51 -26.81 -5.14
N ILE A 35 -2.32 -26.27 -4.25
CA ILE A 35 -2.55 -26.84 -2.91
C ILE A 35 -3.70 -27.82 -3.03
N ALA A 36 -3.39 -29.11 -3.03
CA ALA A 36 -4.40 -30.16 -3.07
C ALA A 36 -5.02 -30.35 -1.67
N LEU A 37 -6.34 -30.19 -1.59
CA LEU A 37 -7.15 -30.50 -0.41
C LEU A 37 -8.19 -31.57 -0.80
N ASP A 38 -8.83 -32.18 0.20
CA ASP A 38 -9.67 -33.37 -0.04
C ASP A 38 -10.82 -33.12 -1.04
N GLU A 39 -11.44 -31.95 -1.01
CA GLU A 39 -12.63 -31.61 -1.81
C GLU A 39 -12.38 -30.55 -2.89
N PHE A 40 -11.24 -29.86 -2.86
CA PHE A 40 -10.91 -28.79 -3.81
C PHE A 40 -9.41 -28.56 -3.90
N ASP A 41 -8.96 -28.00 -5.01
CA ASP A 41 -7.60 -27.52 -5.20
C ASP A 41 -7.56 -25.99 -5.02
N VAL A 42 -6.44 -25.45 -4.54
CA VAL A 42 -6.20 -24.00 -4.51
C VAL A 42 -5.00 -23.64 -5.37
N LYS A 43 -5.21 -22.80 -6.38
CA LYS A 43 -4.16 -22.23 -7.23
C LYS A 43 -3.89 -20.78 -6.87
N LEU A 44 -2.63 -20.38 -6.96
CA LEU A 44 -2.17 -19.06 -6.56
C LEU A 44 -1.82 -18.20 -7.78
N HIS A 45 -2.37 -16.99 -7.82
CA HIS A 45 -2.12 -16.00 -8.87
C HIS A 45 -1.60 -14.70 -8.27
N SER A 46 -0.79 -13.94 -9.01
CA SER A 46 -0.38 -12.60 -8.56
C SER A 46 -1.58 -11.66 -8.49
N ALA A 47 -1.72 -10.97 -7.35
CA ALA A 47 -2.71 -9.91 -7.16
C ALA A 47 -2.23 -8.53 -7.60
N GLY A 48 -0.96 -8.38 -7.99
CA GLY A 48 -0.41 -7.11 -8.50
C GLY A 48 -0.40 -5.92 -7.52
N HIS A 49 -0.86 -6.11 -6.28
CA HIS A 49 -0.93 -5.06 -5.26
C HIS A 49 0.46 -4.74 -4.65
N VAL A 50 1.15 -5.75 -4.12
CA VAL A 50 2.53 -5.66 -3.62
C VAL A 50 3.27 -6.97 -3.89
N PRO A 51 4.62 -7.02 -3.85
CA PRO A 51 5.36 -8.27 -4.00
C PRO A 51 4.87 -9.36 -3.03
N GLY A 52 4.43 -10.49 -3.58
CA GLY A 52 3.83 -11.62 -2.84
C GLY A 52 2.32 -11.54 -2.61
N ALA A 53 1.65 -10.44 -3.01
CA ALA A 53 0.19 -10.36 -2.96
C ALA A 53 -0.43 -11.40 -3.89
N THR A 54 -1.42 -12.15 -3.40
CA THR A 54 -1.88 -13.39 -4.00
C THR A 54 -3.40 -13.42 -4.08
N MET A 55 -3.92 -13.78 -5.25
CA MET A 55 -5.31 -14.22 -5.43
C MET A 55 -5.37 -15.74 -5.33
N PHE A 56 -6.44 -16.25 -4.71
CA PHE A 56 -6.66 -17.68 -4.49
C PHE A 56 -7.80 -18.16 -5.38
N GLU A 57 -7.49 -18.98 -6.38
CA GLU A 57 -8.48 -19.70 -7.19
C GLU A 57 -8.74 -21.05 -6.53
N ILE A 58 -9.94 -21.19 -5.97
CA ILE A 58 -10.45 -22.43 -5.38
C ILE A 58 -11.18 -23.19 -6.47
N VAL A 59 -10.68 -24.38 -6.82
CA VAL A 59 -11.17 -25.24 -7.89
C VAL A 59 -11.88 -26.44 -7.27
N GLY A 60 -13.20 -26.46 -7.33
CA GLY A 60 -14.06 -27.55 -6.87
C GLY A 60 -15.22 -27.77 -7.84
N ASP A 61 -16.42 -28.05 -7.32
CA ASP A 61 -17.64 -28.16 -8.13
C ASP A 61 -17.98 -26.85 -8.86
N THR A 62 -17.69 -25.70 -8.22
CA THR A 62 -17.62 -24.38 -8.86
C THR A 62 -16.27 -23.73 -8.56
N ASN A 63 -15.75 -22.91 -9.48
CA ASN A 63 -14.52 -22.18 -9.25
C ASN A 63 -14.83 -20.85 -8.58
N THR A 64 -14.08 -20.57 -7.52
CA THR A 64 -14.18 -19.32 -6.77
C THR A 64 -12.84 -18.62 -6.78
N LEU A 65 -12.81 -17.35 -7.19
CA LEU A 65 -11.62 -16.51 -7.09
C LEU A 65 -11.78 -15.55 -5.91
N TYR A 66 -10.85 -15.60 -4.96
CA TYR A 66 -10.71 -14.60 -3.91
C TYR A 66 -9.49 -13.72 -4.19
N THR A 67 -9.73 -12.43 -4.46
CA THR A 67 -8.66 -11.56 -4.96
C THR A 67 -7.77 -10.99 -3.86
N GLY A 68 -8.32 -10.76 -2.66
CA GLY A 68 -7.72 -9.82 -1.72
C GLY A 68 -7.62 -8.42 -2.33
N ASP A 69 -6.63 -7.64 -1.90
CA ASP A 69 -6.31 -6.35 -2.52
C ASP A 69 -5.60 -6.57 -3.86
N ILE A 70 -6.04 -5.87 -4.92
CA ILE A 70 -5.48 -6.03 -6.26
C ILE A 70 -5.11 -4.71 -6.93
N HIS A 71 -4.13 -4.77 -7.82
CA HIS A 71 -3.87 -3.74 -8.82
C HIS A 71 -3.75 -4.39 -10.19
N THR A 72 -4.36 -3.82 -11.22
CA THR A 72 -4.41 -4.43 -12.55
C THR A 72 -3.42 -3.83 -13.55
N ILE A 73 -2.77 -2.71 -13.18
CA ILE A 73 -1.72 -2.09 -13.99
C ILE A 73 -0.35 -2.48 -13.43
N ASP A 74 0.59 -2.77 -14.34
CA ASP A 74 1.99 -2.97 -14.00
C ASP A 74 2.56 -1.77 -13.24
N THR A 75 3.19 -2.06 -12.11
CA THR A 75 3.88 -1.08 -11.27
C THR A 75 5.39 -1.21 -11.44
N ARG A 76 6.17 -0.40 -10.72
CA ARG A 76 7.64 -0.55 -10.73
C ARG A 76 8.09 -1.81 -9.99
N LEU A 77 7.24 -2.39 -9.14
CA LEU A 77 7.58 -3.53 -8.30
C LEU A 77 6.96 -4.85 -8.78
N VAL A 78 5.73 -4.82 -9.28
CA VAL A 78 4.95 -6.03 -9.62
C VAL A 78 4.15 -5.85 -10.90
N GLU A 79 3.92 -6.97 -11.60
CA GLU A 79 2.98 -7.04 -12.72
C GLU A 79 1.54 -6.92 -12.23
N GLY A 80 0.68 -6.32 -13.04
CA GLY A 80 -0.74 -6.22 -12.76
C GLY A 80 -1.43 -7.58 -12.67
N ALA A 81 -2.43 -7.68 -11.80
CA ALA A 81 -3.31 -8.83 -11.68
C ALA A 81 -3.99 -9.13 -13.02
N LYS A 82 -4.06 -10.42 -13.36
CA LYS A 82 -4.71 -10.89 -14.58
C LYS A 82 -6.03 -11.57 -14.21
N PRO A 83 -7.13 -11.28 -14.92
CA PRO A 83 -8.40 -11.95 -14.67
C PRO A 83 -8.29 -13.46 -14.81
N VAL A 84 -8.93 -14.19 -13.91
CA VAL A 84 -9.03 -15.65 -13.92
C VAL A 84 -10.51 -15.99 -14.05
N ARG A 85 -10.85 -16.87 -14.99
CA ARG A 85 -12.25 -17.27 -15.17
C ARG A 85 -12.75 -18.02 -13.94
N CYS A 86 -13.87 -17.59 -13.39
CA CYS A 86 -14.52 -18.23 -12.24
C CYS A 86 -16.03 -18.06 -12.33
N GLU A 87 -16.78 -18.85 -11.56
CA GLU A 87 -18.22 -18.71 -11.37
C GLU A 87 -18.51 -17.71 -10.23
N ASN A 88 -17.73 -17.77 -9.15
CA ASN A 88 -17.83 -16.87 -8.00
C ASN A 88 -16.58 -15.98 -7.90
N LEU A 89 -16.78 -14.67 -7.78
CA LEU A 89 -15.69 -13.70 -7.63
C LEU A 89 -15.85 -12.90 -6.34
N PHE A 90 -14.92 -13.06 -5.41
CA PHE A 90 -14.77 -12.20 -4.24
C PHE A 90 -13.69 -11.18 -4.53
N ILE A 91 -14.08 -9.91 -4.66
CA ILE A 91 -13.19 -8.83 -5.08
C ILE A 91 -13.25 -7.65 -4.11
N GLU A 92 -12.10 -6.99 -3.91
CA GLU A 92 -12.06 -5.73 -3.17
C GLU A 92 -12.83 -4.60 -3.87
N GLY A 93 -13.20 -3.56 -3.12
CA GLY A 93 -13.89 -2.39 -3.64
C GLY A 93 -13.35 -1.10 -3.04
N THR A 94 -12.06 -1.04 -2.69
CA THR A 94 -11.47 0.09 -1.95
C THR A 94 -11.71 1.44 -2.63
N TYR A 95 -11.72 1.46 -3.97
CA TYR A 95 -11.94 2.65 -4.79
C TYR A 95 -13.29 2.65 -5.52
N GLY A 96 -14.32 2.00 -4.98
CA GLY A 96 -15.68 2.06 -5.52
C GLY A 96 -16.15 3.49 -5.81
N GLY A 97 -16.53 3.77 -7.06
CA GLY A 97 -16.96 5.09 -7.53
C GLY A 97 -15.85 6.12 -7.75
N ARG A 98 -14.57 5.74 -7.60
CA ARG A 98 -13.42 6.65 -7.74
C ARG A 98 -12.50 6.19 -8.86
N LEU A 99 -11.95 7.16 -9.60
CA LEU A 99 -10.97 6.93 -10.67
C LEU A 99 -9.61 7.49 -10.27
N HIS A 100 -8.55 6.79 -10.66
CA HIS A 100 -7.21 7.34 -10.50
C HIS A 100 -6.91 8.40 -11.56
N PRO A 101 -6.10 9.43 -11.23
CA PRO A 101 -5.48 10.25 -12.25
C PRO A 101 -4.53 9.41 -13.11
N ASP A 102 -4.15 9.94 -14.28
CA ASP A 102 -3.13 9.29 -15.10
C ASP A 102 -1.82 9.15 -14.30
N ARG A 103 -1.29 7.93 -14.29
CA ARG A 103 -0.11 7.61 -13.48
C ARG A 103 1.14 8.35 -13.94
N LYS A 104 1.32 8.55 -15.25
CA LYS A 104 2.52 9.21 -15.80
C LYS A 104 2.51 10.70 -15.51
N GLU A 105 1.35 11.35 -15.68
CA GLU A 105 1.22 12.76 -15.29
C GLU A 105 1.37 12.93 -13.78
N THR A 106 0.81 12.02 -12.96
CA THR A 106 1.01 12.05 -11.49
C THR A 106 2.49 11.92 -11.11
N GLU A 107 3.23 11.00 -11.75
CA GLU A 107 4.67 10.83 -11.52
C GLU A 107 5.47 12.09 -11.90
N LYS A 108 5.11 12.73 -13.02
CA LYS A 108 5.74 13.94 -13.51
C LYS A 108 5.46 15.14 -12.61
N GLU A 109 4.23 15.34 -12.18
CA GLU A 109 3.85 16.40 -11.24
C GLU A 109 4.51 16.20 -9.87
N PHE A 110 4.63 14.95 -9.42
CA PHE A 110 5.31 14.60 -8.17
C PHE A 110 6.80 14.95 -8.23
N ILE A 111 7.50 14.56 -9.29
CA ILE A 111 8.92 14.89 -9.47
C ILE A 111 9.10 16.42 -9.61
N ALA A 112 8.27 17.09 -10.39
CA ALA A 112 8.34 18.54 -10.55
C ALA A 112 8.16 19.28 -9.21
N LYS A 113 7.28 18.79 -8.34
CA LYS A 113 7.11 19.36 -6.99
C LYS A 113 8.31 19.08 -6.09
N ILE A 114 8.95 17.92 -6.21
CA ILE A 114 10.20 17.62 -5.50
C ILE A 114 11.27 18.63 -5.91
N ASP A 115 11.47 18.82 -7.21
CA ASP A 115 12.45 19.76 -7.76
C ASP A 115 12.19 21.18 -7.27
N GLU A 116 10.93 21.65 -7.33
CA GLU A 116 10.52 22.98 -6.86
C GLU A 116 10.83 23.21 -5.37
N VAL A 117 10.56 22.22 -4.51
CA VAL A 117 10.80 22.29 -3.06
C VAL A 117 12.31 22.35 -2.76
N ILE A 118 13.11 21.59 -3.49
CA ILE A 118 14.56 21.56 -3.32
C ILE A 118 15.19 22.85 -3.85
N ASP A 119 14.73 23.37 -4.99
CA ASP A 119 15.22 24.63 -5.59
C ASP A 119 15.01 25.84 -4.66
N ARG A 120 13.93 25.86 -3.88
CA ARG A 120 13.71 26.87 -2.83
C ARG A 120 14.41 26.57 -1.50
N GLY A 121 15.27 25.55 -1.45
CA GLY A 121 16.09 25.17 -0.32
C GLY A 121 15.32 24.49 0.82
N GLY A 122 14.22 23.82 0.51
CA GLY A 122 13.42 23.05 1.45
C GLY A 122 13.69 21.54 1.38
N THR A 123 13.14 20.83 2.35
CA THR A 123 13.15 19.36 2.44
C THR A 123 11.78 18.79 2.07
N VAL A 124 11.79 17.71 1.29
CA VAL A 124 10.60 16.94 0.96
C VAL A 124 10.49 15.73 1.91
N LEU A 125 9.41 15.67 2.68
CA LEU A 125 9.04 14.49 3.46
C LEU A 125 7.98 13.68 2.72
N ILE A 126 8.25 12.39 2.50
CA ILE A 126 7.34 11.45 1.82
C ILE A 126 6.96 10.33 2.78
N PRO A 127 5.85 10.47 3.52
CA PRO A 127 5.29 9.40 4.33
C PRO A 127 4.83 8.24 3.45
N SER A 128 5.27 7.02 3.77
CA SER A 128 4.98 5.83 2.96
C SER A 128 4.67 4.60 3.83
N PHE A 129 3.96 3.62 3.26
CA PHE A 129 3.84 2.30 3.88
C PHE A 129 5.15 1.53 3.74
N ALA A 130 5.43 0.68 4.73
CA ALA A 130 6.66 -0.12 4.76
C ALA A 130 6.73 -1.13 3.61
N ILE A 131 5.57 -1.64 3.20
CA ILE A 131 5.38 -2.67 2.17
C ILE A 131 4.84 -1.99 0.92
N GLY A 132 5.42 -2.30 -0.25
CA GLY A 132 5.05 -1.70 -1.54
C GLY A 132 5.48 -0.24 -1.71
N ARG A 133 4.76 0.70 -1.10
CA ARG A 133 4.85 2.14 -1.44
C ARG A 133 6.25 2.72 -1.28
N THR A 134 6.96 2.39 -0.19
CA THR A 134 8.34 2.88 0.01
C THR A 134 9.24 2.46 -1.16
N GLN A 135 9.15 1.20 -1.59
CA GLN A 135 9.99 0.66 -2.64
C GLN A 135 9.63 1.20 -4.02
N GLU A 136 8.33 1.45 -4.26
CA GLU A 136 7.82 2.07 -5.47
C GLU A 136 8.40 3.48 -5.64
N ILE A 137 8.29 4.32 -4.59
CA ILE A 137 8.81 5.69 -4.58
C ILE A 137 10.33 5.70 -4.69
N MET A 138 11.05 4.85 -3.95
CA MET A 138 12.50 4.74 -4.10
C MET A 138 12.89 4.43 -5.54
N THR A 139 12.14 3.55 -6.22
CA THR A 139 12.41 3.15 -7.59
C THR A 139 12.08 4.27 -8.59
N LEU A 140 11.03 5.05 -8.35
CA LEU A 140 10.69 6.25 -9.13
C LEU A 140 11.80 7.30 -9.06
N LEU A 141 12.36 7.54 -7.86
CA LEU A 141 13.34 8.60 -7.62
C LEU A 141 14.80 8.19 -7.90
N ARG A 142 15.05 6.94 -8.30
CA ARG A 142 16.41 6.37 -8.41
C ARG A 142 17.35 7.14 -9.35
N ASP A 143 16.79 7.79 -10.35
CA ASP A 143 17.54 8.48 -11.41
C ASP A 143 17.78 9.96 -11.06
N LEU A 144 17.19 10.45 -9.97
CA LEU A 144 17.45 11.79 -9.44
C LEU A 144 18.77 11.84 -8.66
N ASN A 145 19.37 13.03 -8.59
CA ASN A 145 20.68 13.25 -7.98
C ASN A 145 20.58 14.20 -6.78
N TYR A 146 19.78 13.79 -5.80
CA TYR A 146 19.55 14.50 -4.53
C TYR A 146 20.13 13.72 -3.36
N ASP A 147 20.34 14.39 -2.22
CA ASP A 147 20.58 13.72 -0.94
C ASP A 147 19.28 13.08 -0.46
N MET A 148 19.15 11.77 -0.68
CA MET A 148 17.94 11.01 -0.40
C MET A 148 18.16 10.04 0.75
N VAL A 149 17.24 10.02 1.70
CA VAL A 149 17.30 9.13 2.87
C VAL A 149 16.04 8.26 2.95
N VAL A 150 16.21 7.05 3.48
CA VAL A 150 15.10 6.14 3.79
C VAL A 150 15.14 5.74 5.26
N ASP A 151 14.00 5.79 5.96
CA ASP A 151 13.87 5.39 7.37
C ASP A 151 12.66 4.48 7.58
N GLY A 152 12.65 3.81 8.74
CA GLY A 152 11.57 2.93 9.16
C GLY A 152 11.67 1.51 8.60
N MET A 153 10.57 0.78 8.70
CA MET A 153 10.50 -0.63 8.29
C MET A 153 10.62 -0.82 6.77
N GLY A 154 10.40 0.24 5.97
CA GLY A 154 10.59 0.19 4.52
C GLY A 154 11.98 -0.32 4.13
N ARG A 155 13.02 0.04 4.89
CA ARG A 155 14.38 -0.50 4.68
C ARG A 155 14.47 -2.02 4.85
N SER A 156 13.83 -2.53 5.89
CA SER A 156 13.84 -3.96 6.19
C SER A 156 13.05 -4.74 5.16
N VAL A 157 11.90 -4.20 4.72
CA VAL A 157 11.09 -4.78 3.66
C VAL A 157 11.82 -4.75 2.31
N THR A 158 12.52 -3.67 1.98
CA THR A 158 13.35 -3.62 0.76
C THR A 158 14.39 -4.73 0.74
N LYS A 159 15.01 -5.04 1.88
CA LYS A 159 15.95 -6.18 1.99
C LYS A 159 15.22 -7.51 1.80
N LEU A 160 14.06 -7.69 2.44
CA LEU A 160 13.24 -8.88 2.26
C LEU A 160 12.91 -9.12 0.78
N TYR A 161 12.44 -8.09 0.06
CA TYR A 161 12.16 -8.22 -1.38
C TYR A 161 13.40 -8.57 -2.21
N MET A 162 14.59 -8.12 -1.80
CA MET A 162 15.83 -8.52 -2.49
C MET A 162 16.20 -10.00 -2.27
N ASP A 163 15.71 -10.61 -1.19
CA ASP A 163 15.92 -12.03 -0.90
C ASP A 163 14.92 -12.92 -1.66
N TYR A 164 13.84 -12.33 -2.20
CA TYR A 164 12.79 -13.00 -3.00
C TYR A 164 12.55 -12.29 -4.35
N PRO A 165 13.57 -12.22 -5.23
CA PRO A 165 13.50 -11.46 -6.48
C PRO A 165 12.45 -11.98 -7.47
N GLU A 166 11.98 -13.22 -7.34
CA GLU A 166 10.95 -13.84 -8.17
C GLU A 166 9.57 -13.17 -8.03
N TYR A 167 9.33 -12.43 -6.95
CA TYR A 167 8.12 -11.65 -6.74
C TYR A 167 8.24 -10.19 -7.20
N LEU A 168 9.34 -9.83 -7.87
CA LEU A 168 9.58 -8.48 -8.36
C LEU A 168 9.65 -8.47 -9.90
N SER A 169 9.01 -7.49 -10.52
CA SER A 169 9.11 -7.26 -11.97
C SER A 169 10.51 -6.82 -12.40
N ASP A 170 11.16 -5.95 -11.61
CA ASP A 170 12.54 -5.52 -11.86
C ASP A 170 13.38 -5.45 -10.56
N PRO A 171 13.95 -6.58 -10.13
CA PRO A 171 14.85 -6.62 -8.97
C PRO A 171 16.09 -5.71 -9.12
N LYS A 172 16.55 -5.47 -10.35
CA LYS A 172 17.75 -4.65 -10.61
C LYS A 172 17.44 -3.18 -10.35
N ALA A 173 16.30 -2.70 -10.81
CA ALA A 173 15.81 -1.36 -10.54
C ALA A 173 15.72 -1.08 -9.03
N LEU A 174 15.10 -1.99 -8.26
CA LEU A 174 14.99 -1.82 -6.81
C LEU A 174 16.37 -1.82 -6.12
N LYS A 175 17.30 -2.67 -6.58
CA LYS A 175 18.67 -2.68 -6.07
C LYS A 175 19.43 -1.38 -6.37
N GLN A 176 19.23 -0.79 -7.55
CA GLN A 176 19.81 0.51 -7.90
C GLN A 176 19.21 1.62 -7.04
N ALA A 177 17.88 1.65 -6.91
CA ALA A 177 17.17 2.57 -6.04
C ALA A 177 17.69 2.51 -4.60
N ARG A 178 17.82 1.32 -4.02
CA ARG A 178 18.35 1.16 -2.66
C ARG A 178 19.76 1.75 -2.47
N ARG A 179 20.62 1.72 -3.49
CA ARG A 179 21.98 2.29 -3.42
C ARG A 179 21.98 3.82 -3.44
N LYS A 180 20.92 4.44 -3.95
CA LYS A 180 20.76 5.90 -4.01
C LYS A 180 20.28 6.51 -2.69
N PHE A 181 19.70 5.71 -1.81
CA PHE A 181 19.17 6.17 -0.54
C PHE A 181 20.09 5.81 0.62
N THR A 182 20.38 6.80 1.47
CA THR A 182 21.06 6.57 2.76
C THR A 182 20.08 5.96 3.76
N GLU A 183 20.40 4.77 4.26
CA GLU A 183 19.55 4.04 5.21
C GLU A 183 19.71 4.54 6.66
N ILE A 184 18.64 5.11 7.23
CA ILE A 184 18.62 5.64 8.60
C ILE A 184 18.32 4.52 9.62
N ARG A 185 19.28 4.27 10.52
CA ARG A 185 19.22 3.12 11.46
C ARG A 185 19.08 3.51 12.93
N THR A 186 19.43 4.74 13.28
CA THR A 186 19.48 5.20 14.68
C THR A 186 18.77 6.54 14.84
N ARG A 187 18.37 6.88 16.07
CA ARG A 187 17.80 8.19 16.38
C ARG A 187 18.76 9.34 16.09
N SER A 188 20.07 9.15 16.30
CA SER A 188 21.09 10.17 16.02
C SER A 188 21.14 10.51 14.52
N MET A 189 21.06 9.49 13.66
CA MET A 189 21.03 9.69 12.20
C MET A 189 19.79 10.46 11.74
N ARG A 190 18.64 10.35 12.42
CA ARG A 190 17.42 11.10 12.05
C ARG A 190 17.61 12.61 12.12
N LYS A 191 18.34 13.09 13.13
CA LYS A 191 18.58 14.53 13.31
C LYS A 191 19.38 15.12 12.14
N GLU A 192 20.33 14.35 11.62
CA GLU A 192 21.11 14.73 10.43
C GLU A 192 20.25 14.58 9.16
N ALA A 193 19.52 13.47 9.05
CA ALA A 193 18.62 13.17 7.94
C ALA A 193 17.49 14.20 7.73
N SER A 194 17.08 14.92 8.77
CA SER A 194 16.11 16.02 8.64
C SER A 194 16.59 17.18 7.77
N ARG A 195 17.86 17.18 7.33
CA ARG A 195 18.45 18.16 6.40
C ARG A 195 18.66 17.61 4.99
N ALA A 196 18.29 16.35 4.76
CA ALA A 196 18.34 15.76 3.43
C ALA A 196 17.35 16.48 2.50
N ASP A 197 17.58 16.38 1.19
CA ASP A 197 16.68 16.93 0.19
C ASP A 197 15.33 16.17 0.19
N VAL A 198 15.41 14.83 0.27
CA VAL A 198 14.23 13.95 0.24
C VAL A 198 14.30 12.88 1.33
N ILE A 199 13.22 12.76 2.11
CA ILE A 199 13.07 11.80 3.21
C ILE A 199 11.89 10.87 2.91
N VAL A 200 12.16 9.61 2.57
CA VAL A 200 11.13 8.57 2.47
C VAL A 200 11.08 7.79 3.78
N THR A 201 9.94 7.78 4.45
CA THR A 201 9.87 7.19 5.81
C THR A 201 8.54 6.50 6.09
N THR A 202 8.56 5.50 6.98
CA THR A 202 7.34 4.77 7.32
C THR A 202 6.41 5.55 8.22
N GLY A 203 5.12 5.35 7.98
CA GLY A 203 4.01 5.99 8.68
C GLY A 203 3.08 6.62 7.66
N GLY A 204 2.65 5.84 6.66
CA GLY A 204 1.96 6.34 5.46
C GLY A 204 0.65 7.09 5.73
N MET A 205 0.00 6.81 6.87
CA MET A 205 -1.20 7.52 7.36
C MET A 205 -0.92 8.45 8.55
N LEU A 206 0.36 8.64 8.91
CA LEU A 206 0.83 9.51 9.99
C LEU A 206 0.40 9.14 11.42
N ASP A 207 -0.22 7.98 11.67
CA ASP A 207 -0.67 7.60 13.03
C ASP A 207 0.49 7.18 13.95
N GLY A 208 1.68 6.95 13.40
CA GLY A 208 2.83 6.56 14.20
C GLY A 208 4.09 6.31 13.39
N GLY A 209 5.17 6.02 14.12
CA GLY A 209 6.46 5.70 13.53
C GLY A 209 7.39 6.91 13.35
N PRO A 210 8.51 6.73 12.61
CA PRO A 210 9.55 7.76 12.49
C PRO A 210 9.07 9.04 11.81
N VAL A 211 8.03 8.99 10.97
CA VAL A 211 7.49 10.16 10.28
C VAL A 211 7.17 11.32 11.21
N LEU A 212 6.61 11.04 12.40
CA LEU A 212 6.22 12.07 13.37
C LEU A 212 7.43 12.89 13.85
N SER A 213 8.60 12.26 14.01
CA SER A 213 9.82 12.97 14.40
C SER A 213 10.37 13.89 13.30
N TYR A 214 10.18 13.53 12.02
CA TYR A 214 10.52 14.40 10.91
C TYR A 214 9.54 15.56 10.80
N ILE A 215 8.24 15.30 10.93
CA ILE A 215 7.20 16.35 10.95
C ILE A 215 7.50 17.39 12.02
N GLN A 216 7.80 16.98 13.26
CA GLN A 216 8.19 17.91 14.34
C GLN A 216 9.36 18.82 13.96
N THR A 217 10.27 18.36 13.09
CA THR A 217 11.44 19.14 12.66
C THR A 217 11.12 20.08 11.50
N ILE A 218 10.30 19.65 10.53
CA ILE A 218 10.12 20.38 9.26
C ILE A 218 8.87 21.27 9.21
N LYS A 219 7.89 21.06 10.10
CA LYS A 219 6.53 21.60 10.00
C LYS A 219 6.39 23.12 9.96
N ASP A 220 7.36 23.87 10.48
CA ASP A 220 7.26 25.32 10.65
C ASP A 220 7.95 26.12 9.53
N ASP A 221 8.78 25.46 8.72
CA ASP A 221 9.48 26.11 7.62
C ASP A 221 8.68 25.98 6.33
N PRO A 222 8.15 27.08 5.77
CA PRO A 222 7.30 27.06 4.58
C PRO A 222 8.03 26.62 3.32
N ARG A 223 9.38 26.52 3.35
CA ARG A 223 10.15 25.97 2.24
C ARG A 223 9.96 24.46 2.12
N ASN A 224 9.70 23.76 3.22
CA ASN A 224 9.53 22.31 3.23
C ASN A 224 8.18 21.90 2.65
N ALA A 225 8.06 20.61 2.30
CA ALA A 225 6.79 20.02 1.90
C ALA A 225 6.61 18.60 2.45
N ILE A 226 5.37 18.25 2.76
CA ILE A 226 4.93 16.88 3.04
C ILE A 226 4.12 16.39 1.83
N LEU A 227 4.62 15.35 1.16
CA LEU A 227 3.97 14.76 -0.01
C LEU A 227 3.38 13.40 0.37
N LEU A 228 2.06 13.35 0.54
CA LEU A 228 1.33 12.12 0.85
C LEU A 228 1.14 11.30 -0.44
N VAL A 229 1.54 10.04 -0.41
CA VAL A 229 1.56 9.14 -1.58
C VAL A 229 0.67 7.88 -1.41
N GLY A 230 -0.23 7.89 -0.43
CA GLY A 230 -1.08 6.75 -0.11
C GLY A 230 -2.48 7.17 0.29
N TYR A 231 -3.38 6.19 0.33
CA TYR A 231 -4.71 6.39 0.90
C TYR A 231 -4.63 6.85 2.36
N GLN A 232 -5.56 7.72 2.75
CA GLN A 232 -5.65 8.28 4.10
C GLN A 232 -7.07 7.98 4.60
N ALA A 233 -7.24 7.00 5.49
CA ALA A 233 -8.55 6.61 6.01
C ALA A 233 -9.15 7.70 6.92
N GLU A 234 -10.47 7.71 7.10
CA GLU A 234 -11.20 8.83 7.73
C GLU A 234 -10.70 9.19 9.14
N ASP A 235 -10.31 8.19 9.94
CA ASP A 235 -9.88 8.39 11.34
C ASP A 235 -8.36 8.49 11.54
N THR A 236 -7.62 8.89 10.49
CA THR A 236 -6.15 8.93 10.53
C THR A 236 -5.59 10.34 10.62
N ASN A 237 -4.39 10.45 11.17
CA ASN A 237 -3.64 11.70 11.22
C ASN A 237 -3.41 12.31 9.83
N GLY A 238 -3.19 11.50 8.81
CA GLY A 238 -3.00 12.00 7.46
C GLY A 238 -4.30 12.52 6.81
N ARG A 239 -5.47 12.01 7.21
CA ARG A 239 -6.76 12.62 6.85
C ARG A 239 -6.96 13.95 7.57
N MET A 240 -6.71 14.00 8.88
CA MET A 240 -6.73 15.24 9.66
C MET A 240 -5.80 16.30 9.08
N LEU A 241 -4.62 15.91 8.59
CA LEU A 241 -3.68 16.82 7.95
C LEU A 241 -4.26 17.43 6.67
N LEU A 242 -4.90 16.64 5.83
CA LEU A 242 -5.50 17.11 4.58
C LEU A 242 -6.68 18.05 4.80
N GLU A 243 -7.50 17.79 5.81
CA GLU A 243 -8.74 18.52 6.03
C GLU A 243 -8.58 19.72 6.96
N GLN A 244 -7.68 19.62 7.94
CA GLN A 244 -7.55 20.59 9.03
C GLN A 244 -6.15 21.22 9.10
N GLY A 245 -5.17 20.70 8.35
CA GLY A 245 -3.79 21.18 8.43
C GLY A 245 -3.09 20.81 9.74
N MET A 246 -3.52 19.73 10.41
CA MET A 246 -3.04 19.32 11.73
C MET A 246 -2.74 17.83 11.80
N VAL A 247 -1.84 17.44 12.71
CA VAL A 247 -1.48 16.05 13.03
C VAL A 247 -1.45 15.90 14.54
N MET A 248 -1.99 14.81 15.09
CA MET A 248 -1.83 14.47 16.51
C MET A 248 -0.43 13.91 16.76
N ILE A 249 0.33 14.56 17.64
CA ILE A 249 1.66 14.09 18.06
C ILE A 249 1.70 14.09 19.58
N ASP A 250 2.00 12.95 20.19
CA ASP A 250 1.99 12.77 21.65
C ASP A 250 0.66 13.18 22.32
N ASN A 251 -0.47 12.97 21.61
CA ASN A 251 -1.84 13.39 21.97
C ASN A 251 -2.11 14.90 21.90
N ASP A 252 -1.19 15.70 21.39
CA ASP A 252 -1.40 17.13 21.15
C ASP A 252 -1.65 17.41 19.66
N PRO A 253 -2.65 18.25 19.31
CA PRO A 253 -2.87 18.69 17.94
C PRO A 253 -1.77 19.66 17.51
N VAL A 254 -0.97 19.27 16.53
CA VAL A 254 0.15 20.06 16.00
C VAL A 254 -0.23 20.62 14.63
N LYS A 255 -0.25 21.94 14.50
CA LYS A 255 -0.45 22.62 13.21
C LYS A 255 0.77 22.48 12.30
N ILE A 256 0.52 22.19 11.03
CA ILE A 256 1.53 22.12 9.97
C ILE A 256 1.48 23.41 9.16
N ASN A 257 2.61 24.12 9.10
CA ASN A 257 2.74 25.40 8.39
C ASN A 257 3.53 25.27 7.07
N CYS A 258 4.19 24.13 6.84
CA CYS A 258 4.82 23.81 5.56
C CYS A 258 3.80 23.31 4.55
N GLU A 259 4.20 23.24 3.27
CA GLU A 259 3.31 22.84 2.18
C GLU A 259 2.90 21.37 2.32
N VAL A 260 1.64 21.05 2.04
CA VAL A 260 1.13 19.66 2.05
C VAL A 260 0.43 19.39 0.74
N LEU A 261 0.85 18.34 0.04
CA LEU A 261 0.18 17.85 -1.16
C LEU A 261 -0.08 16.35 -1.06
N LYS A 262 -1.07 15.90 -1.82
CA LYS A 262 -1.38 14.48 -1.99
C LYS A 262 -1.24 14.10 -3.46
N TYR A 263 -0.54 13.01 -3.70
CA TYR A 263 -0.40 12.38 -5.01
C TYR A 263 -0.97 10.97 -4.95
N ASP A 264 -1.81 10.62 -5.92
CA ASP A 264 -2.42 9.30 -5.96
C ASP A 264 -1.46 8.28 -6.56
N PHE A 265 -0.71 7.63 -5.68
CA PHE A 265 0.16 6.53 -6.06
C PHE A 265 -0.48 5.17 -5.83
N SER A 266 -1.76 5.07 -5.42
CA SER A 266 -2.46 3.86 -4.91
C SER A 266 -1.97 2.53 -5.50
N ALA A 267 -1.91 1.52 -4.62
CA ALA A 267 -1.62 0.14 -5.02
C ALA A 267 -2.90 -0.68 -5.17
N HIS A 268 -4.07 -0.06 -5.07
CA HIS A 268 -5.37 -0.68 -5.36
C HIS A 268 -5.86 -0.25 -6.72
N ALA A 269 -6.58 -1.13 -7.40
CA ALA A 269 -7.24 -0.80 -8.66
C ALA A 269 -8.37 0.22 -8.42
N ASP A 270 -8.53 1.16 -9.36
CA ASP A 270 -9.67 2.08 -9.33
C ASP A 270 -10.97 1.40 -9.75
N HIS A 271 -12.08 2.12 -9.65
CA HIS A 271 -13.39 1.60 -9.99
C HIS A 271 -13.47 1.00 -11.40
N LYS A 272 -12.93 1.71 -12.41
CA LYS A 272 -12.99 1.25 -13.80
C LYS A 272 -12.14 -0.02 -13.97
N GLN A 273 -10.95 -0.03 -13.40
CA GLN A 273 -10.03 -1.16 -13.42
C GLN A 273 -10.64 -2.40 -12.76
N LEU A 274 -11.34 -2.24 -11.64
CA LEU A 274 -12.06 -3.32 -10.96
C LEU A 274 -13.22 -3.86 -11.81
N VAL A 275 -14.03 -2.97 -12.42
CA VAL A 275 -15.11 -3.37 -13.34
C VAL A 275 -14.55 -4.13 -14.55
N ASP A 276 -13.48 -3.62 -15.18
CA ASP A 276 -12.81 -4.28 -16.30
C ASP A 276 -12.27 -5.67 -15.88
N PHE A 277 -11.74 -5.80 -14.66
CA PHE A 277 -11.27 -7.07 -14.11
C PHE A 277 -12.41 -8.07 -13.91
N ILE A 278 -13.53 -7.64 -13.33
CA ILE A 278 -14.75 -8.45 -13.16
C ILE A 278 -15.24 -8.97 -14.52
N HIS A 279 -15.33 -8.09 -15.52
CA HIS A 279 -15.71 -8.48 -16.89
C HIS A 279 -14.73 -9.48 -17.51
N GLY A 280 -13.44 -9.38 -17.20
CA GLY A 280 -12.43 -10.34 -17.63
C GLY A 280 -12.59 -11.72 -17.02
N CYS A 281 -12.98 -11.79 -15.73
CA CYS A 281 -13.24 -13.04 -15.02
C CYS A 281 -14.53 -13.73 -15.50
N LYS A 282 -15.52 -12.95 -15.99
CA LYS A 282 -16.84 -13.44 -16.42
C LYS A 282 -17.57 -14.30 -15.35
N PRO A 283 -17.66 -13.83 -14.10
CA PRO A 283 -18.36 -14.55 -13.05
C PRO A 283 -19.87 -14.54 -13.25
N GLU A 284 -20.55 -15.45 -12.57
CA GLU A 284 -22.00 -15.39 -12.38
C GLU A 284 -22.32 -14.58 -11.13
N ASN A 285 -21.58 -14.82 -10.04
CA ASN A 285 -21.71 -14.14 -8.75
C ASN A 285 -20.52 -13.21 -8.47
N VAL A 286 -20.80 -11.95 -8.12
CA VAL A 286 -19.79 -10.96 -7.76
C VAL A 286 -20.02 -10.50 -6.32
N ILE A 287 -19.08 -10.78 -5.43
CA ILE A 287 -19.11 -10.41 -4.03
C ILE A 287 -18.13 -9.27 -3.80
N ILE A 288 -18.64 -8.07 -3.52
CA ILE A 288 -17.80 -6.89 -3.27
C ILE A 288 -17.48 -6.80 -1.77
N MET A 289 -16.19 -6.90 -1.46
CA MET A 289 -15.64 -6.84 -0.10
C MET A 289 -14.73 -5.61 0.04
N HIS A 290 -14.24 -5.34 1.26
CA HIS A 290 -13.22 -4.32 1.53
C HIS A 290 -13.51 -2.96 0.87
N SER A 291 -14.67 -2.39 1.18
CA SER A 291 -15.17 -1.17 0.53
C SER A 291 -16.10 -0.38 1.44
N GLU A 292 -15.96 0.94 1.41
CA GLU A 292 -16.89 1.89 2.06
C GLU A 292 -18.02 2.34 1.10
N THR A 293 -17.87 2.09 -0.21
CA THR A 293 -18.71 2.63 -1.30
C THR A 293 -19.09 1.55 -2.31
N ARG A 294 -19.31 0.33 -1.84
CA ARG A 294 -19.55 -0.87 -2.67
C ARG A 294 -20.81 -0.80 -3.54
N GLU A 295 -21.80 0.00 -3.14
CA GLU A 295 -23.03 0.23 -3.88
C GLU A 295 -22.77 0.91 -5.23
N GLU A 296 -21.65 1.64 -5.37
CA GLU A 296 -21.24 2.30 -6.61
C GLU A 296 -21.00 1.33 -7.77
N PHE A 297 -20.72 0.06 -7.50
CA PHE A 297 -20.49 -0.96 -8.54
C PHE A 297 -21.79 -1.44 -9.21
N LEU A 298 -22.94 -1.28 -8.57
CA LEU A 298 -24.21 -1.82 -9.07
C LEU A 298 -24.59 -1.25 -10.44
N LYS A 299 -24.22 0.00 -10.73
CA LYS A 299 -24.54 0.70 -11.99
C LYS A 299 -23.77 0.18 -13.21
N ASP A 300 -22.65 -0.50 -12.98
CA ASP A 300 -21.73 -0.94 -14.04
C ASP A 300 -21.71 -2.48 -14.19
N LEU A 301 -22.41 -3.19 -13.29
CA LEU A 301 -22.45 -4.65 -13.23
C LEU A 301 -23.86 -5.20 -13.55
N ASP A 302 -24.59 -4.52 -14.43
CA ASP A 302 -25.86 -5.00 -14.96
C ASP A 302 -25.69 -6.41 -15.59
N GLY A 303 -26.48 -7.37 -15.13
CA GLY A 303 -26.45 -8.75 -15.60
C GLY A 303 -25.58 -9.70 -14.78
N TYR A 304 -24.86 -9.21 -13.78
CA TYR A 304 -24.21 -10.04 -12.76
C TYR A 304 -25.11 -10.19 -11.53
N ASN A 305 -24.99 -11.30 -10.80
CA ASN A 305 -25.55 -11.40 -9.45
C ASN A 305 -24.58 -10.75 -8.46
N VAL A 306 -24.81 -9.48 -8.10
CA VAL A 306 -23.93 -8.72 -7.21
C VAL A 306 -24.40 -8.83 -5.76
N ILE A 307 -23.51 -9.24 -4.87
CA ILE A 307 -23.74 -9.45 -3.44
C ILE A 307 -22.87 -8.49 -2.63
N LEU A 308 -23.49 -7.76 -1.70
CA LEU A 308 -22.87 -6.74 -0.86
C LEU A 308 -23.00 -7.10 0.63
N PRO A 309 -22.28 -8.13 1.12
CA PRO A 309 -22.56 -8.74 2.43
C PRO A 309 -22.18 -7.82 3.60
N GLY A 310 -23.06 -7.64 4.58
CA GLY A 310 -22.76 -6.91 5.81
C GLY A 310 -21.80 -7.65 6.75
N LEU A 311 -21.19 -6.92 7.70
CA LEU A 311 -20.33 -7.54 8.72
C LEU A 311 -21.13 -8.52 9.57
N GLY A 312 -20.71 -9.79 9.60
CA GLY A 312 -21.38 -10.86 10.34
C GLY A 312 -22.64 -11.41 9.67
N GLU A 313 -22.96 -10.95 8.45
CA GLU A 313 -24.04 -11.50 7.65
C GLU A 313 -23.61 -12.77 6.93
N ASN A 314 -24.47 -13.79 6.96
CA ASN A 314 -24.28 -15.01 6.17
C ASN A 314 -25.08 -14.90 4.88
N PHE A 315 -24.51 -15.37 3.78
CA PHE A 315 -25.20 -15.51 2.51
C PHE A 315 -24.85 -16.86 1.89
N THR A 316 -25.69 -17.31 0.95
CA THR A 316 -25.51 -18.58 0.24
C THR A 316 -25.22 -18.28 -1.22
N LEU A 317 -24.23 -18.97 -1.77
CA LEU A 317 -24.01 -19.04 -3.21
C LEU A 317 -24.66 -20.33 -3.70
N GLU A 318 -25.54 -20.24 -4.69
CA GLU A 318 -26.02 -21.43 -5.38
C GLU A 318 -24.87 -21.95 -6.26
N ILE A 319 -24.43 -23.18 -5.96
CA ILE A 319 -23.33 -23.90 -6.62
C ILE A 319 -23.91 -24.72 -7.77
#